data_AF-A0AAD7FEL6-F1
#
_entry.id   AF-A0AAD7FEL6-F1
#
_cell.length_a   1.000
_cell.length_b   1.000
_cell.length_c   1.000
_cell.angle_alpha   90.00
_cell.angle_beta   90.00
_cell.angle_gamma   90.00
#
_symmetry.space_group_name_H-M   'P 1'
#
loop_
_entity.id
_entity.type
_entity.pdbx_description
1 polymer ?
#
loop_
_entity_poly.entity_id
_entity_poly.type
_entity_poly.pdbx_seq_one_letter_code
_entity_poly.pdbx_strand_id
1 'polypeptide(L)'
;MCGRFSLRLDHAEIQQLNGYEASIDDWERRDDFVPRFNIAPHTQAPVIRRRDHSKNELIMSSMKWGIVPHFAKFQDKSLNTTNARAENLVDGGGIWGSIKGPKRCAVVCQGYYEWLTKGKNKLPHFVKPKDGRLMLMAGLYDSVVLQDRKETLWTFTIVTTAANSEMSWLHDRQPVILSTSESLNTWLDTSSQKWNQDLVKLVAPTKIPLECYQVPKEVGKVGTESPTFIEPVASRKDGIQALFAKQKQAQASPKKAVKRTLSPVDDDEIEFDGPPPPKKAEK
;
A
#
# COMPACT_ATOMS: atom_id res chain seq x y z
N MET A 1 -12.90 -3.30 0.19
CA MET A 1 -12.76 -2.16 -0.74
C MET A 1 -11.31 -1.77 -0.62
N CYS A 2 -10.62 -1.56 -1.73
CA CYS A 2 -9.18 -1.29 -1.74
C CYS A 2 -8.87 0.02 -0.98
N GLY A 3 -8.28 -0.11 0.22
CA GLY A 3 -7.99 1.00 1.15
C GLY A 3 -6.51 1.11 1.53
N ARG A 4 -5.63 0.34 0.86
CA ARG A 4 -4.18 0.45 1.04
C ARG A 4 -3.45 -0.15 -0.15
N PHE A 5 -2.34 0.46 -0.54
CA PHE A 5 -1.45 -0.12 -1.56
C PHE A 5 0.02 0.24 -1.32
N SER A 6 0.90 -0.36 -2.12
CA SER A 6 2.34 -0.17 -2.04
C SER A 6 2.89 0.35 -3.37
N LEU A 7 3.79 1.33 -3.30
CA LEU A 7 4.61 1.80 -4.41
C LEU A 7 5.93 2.30 -3.84
N ARG A 8 6.92 1.42 -3.76
CA ARG A 8 8.25 1.66 -3.15
C ARG A 8 9.35 1.93 -4.16
N LEU A 9 9.04 1.90 -5.45
CA LEU A 9 9.99 2.19 -6.52
C LEU A 9 10.32 3.68 -6.56
N ASP A 10 11.52 4.01 -7.03
CA ASP A 10 11.87 5.41 -7.24
C ASP A 10 11.10 6.01 -8.43
N HIS A 11 11.13 7.33 -8.56
CA HIS A 11 10.38 8.02 -9.60
C HIS A 11 10.75 7.57 -11.03
N ALA A 12 12.03 7.29 -11.31
CA ALA A 12 12.47 6.90 -12.65
C ALA A 12 11.98 5.49 -13.01
N GLU A 13 12.05 4.54 -12.06
CA GLU A 13 11.52 3.19 -12.20
C GLU A 13 9.99 3.20 -12.44
N ILE A 14 9.25 4.09 -11.76
CA ILE A 14 7.80 4.22 -11.95
C ILE A 14 7.48 4.74 -13.36
N GLN A 15 8.22 5.75 -13.84
CA GLN A 15 7.99 6.35 -15.16
C GLN A 15 8.24 5.38 -16.33
N GLN A 16 9.09 4.37 -16.16
CA GLN A 16 9.34 3.34 -17.17
C GLN A 16 8.11 2.48 -17.47
N LEU A 17 7.17 2.34 -16.52
CA LEU A 17 5.97 1.53 -16.67
C LEU A 17 6.22 0.13 -17.26
N ASN A 18 7.31 -0.52 -16.85
CA ASN A 18 7.72 -1.83 -17.35
C ASN A 18 6.53 -2.80 -17.37
N GLY A 19 6.20 -3.32 -18.57
CA GLY A 19 5.01 -4.14 -18.82
C GLY A 19 3.84 -3.43 -19.51
N TYR A 20 4.01 -2.15 -19.89
CA TYR A 20 3.07 -1.36 -20.68
C TYR A 20 3.80 -0.61 -21.81
N GLU A 21 3.17 -0.53 -22.98
CA GLU A 21 3.66 0.26 -24.13
C GLU A 21 3.18 1.71 -23.98
N ALA A 22 3.80 2.44 -23.04
CA ALA A 22 3.49 3.84 -22.76
C ALA A 22 4.77 4.59 -22.37
N SER A 23 4.92 5.84 -22.85
CA SER A 23 6.00 6.74 -22.42
C SER A 23 5.44 7.85 -21.54
N ILE A 24 6.16 8.19 -20.47
CA ILE A 24 5.83 9.30 -19.59
C ILE A 24 7.08 10.14 -19.34
N ASP A 25 7.15 11.26 -20.05
CA ASP A 25 8.30 12.17 -20.00
C ASP A 25 8.13 13.30 -18.97
N ASP A 26 6.90 13.57 -18.52
CA ASP A 26 6.59 14.62 -17.54
C ASP A 26 5.83 14.10 -16.32
N TRP A 27 6.13 14.69 -15.16
CA TRP A 27 5.51 14.38 -13.87
C TRP A 27 5.19 15.67 -13.10
N GLU A 28 3.92 16.04 -13.09
CA GLU A 28 3.43 17.17 -12.29
C GLU A 28 3.42 16.85 -10.78
N ARG A 29 3.87 17.80 -9.95
CA ARG A 29 3.96 17.63 -8.48
C ARG A 29 4.80 16.41 -8.10
N ARG A 30 5.89 16.16 -8.83
CA ARG A 30 6.77 14.99 -8.64
C ARG A 30 7.20 14.81 -7.19
N ASP A 31 7.58 15.90 -6.53
CA ASP A 31 8.14 15.88 -5.18
C ASP A 31 7.09 15.69 -4.07
N ASP A 32 5.80 15.79 -4.39
CA ASP A 32 4.72 15.49 -3.44
C ASP A 32 4.61 13.99 -3.12
N PHE A 33 5.17 13.14 -3.99
CA PHE A 33 5.21 11.71 -3.79
C PHE A 33 6.59 11.25 -3.33
N VAL A 34 6.59 10.44 -2.28
CA VAL A 34 7.75 9.68 -1.82
C VAL A 34 7.42 8.19 -1.88
N PRO A 35 8.36 7.31 -2.25
CA PRO A 35 8.13 5.87 -2.29
C PRO A 35 7.71 5.33 -0.92
N ARG A 36 6.64 4.54 -0.87
CA ARG A 36 6.08 3.98 0.37
C ARG A 36 5.60 2.55 0.22
N PHE A 37 5.78 1.77 1.28
CA PHE A 37 5.23 0.44 1.40
C PHE A 37 3.75 0.47 1.79
N ASN A 38 3.28 1.55 2.44
CA ASN A 38 1.97 1.57 3.09
C ASN A 38 1.12 2.82 2.75
N ILE A 39 0.78 3.01 1.47
CA ILE A 39 0.02 4.17 0.98
C ILE A 39 -1.46 4.05 1.39
N ALA A 40 -1.92 4.97 2.23
CA ALA A 40 -3.28 5.05 2.76
C ALA A 40 -4.09 6.22 2.16
N PRO A 41 -5.43 6.23 2.31
CA PRO A 41 -6.27 7.36 1.94
C PRO A 41 -5.76 8.70 2.48
N HIS A 42 -6.08 9.76 1.75
CA HIS A 42 -5.72 11.15 2.05
C HIS A 42 -4.23 11.47 1.99
N THR A 43 -3.43 10.57 1.43
CA THR A 43 -2.02 10.79 1.13
C THR A 43 -1.79 10.96 -0.37
N GLN A 44 -0.61 11.47 -0.75
CA GLN A 44 -0.21 11.63 -2.15
C GLN A 44 0.20 10.29 -2.76
N ALA A 45 -0.21 10.06 -4.01
CA ALA A 45 0.24 8.96 -4.85
C ALA A 45 0.27 9.38 -6.33
N PRO A 46 1.14 8.78 -7.15
CA PRO A 46 1.18 9.06 -8.57
C PRO A 46 0.02 8.40 -9.30
N VAL A 47 -0.55 9.15 -10.23
CA VAL A 47 -1.50 8.66 -11.22
C VAL A 47 -1.03 9.05 -12.62
N ILE A 48 -1.36 8.24 -13.61
CA ILE A 48 -1.19 8.53 -15.03
C ILE A 48 -2.47 9.16 -15.54
N ARG A 49 -2.39 10.25 -16.28
CA ARG A 49 -3.53 10.84 -16.99
C ARG A 49 -3.09 11.44 -18.31
N ARG A 50 -4.03 11.76 -19.18
CA ARG A 50 -3.75 12.67 -20.31
C ARG A 50 -3.57 14.10 -19.80
N ARG A 51 -2.62 14.83 -20.39
CA ARG A 51 -2.45 16.26 -20.09
C ARG A 51 -3.68 17.05 -20.54
N ASP A 52 -4.15 16.77 -21.75
CA ASP A 52 -5.30 17.37 -22.43
C ASP A 52 -6.16 16.25 -23.05
N HIS A 53 -7.48 16.41 -23.07
CA HIS A 53 -8.41 15.46 -23.68
C HIS A 53 -8.14 15.20 -25.17
N SER A 54 -7.59 16.18 -25.89
CA SER A 54 -7.33 16.12 -27.33
C SER A 54 -5.97 15.54 -27.71
N LYS A 55 -5.05 15.39 -26.76
CA LYS A 55 -3.66 14.94 -27.02
C LYS A 55 -3.47 13.50 -26.54
N ASN A 56 -2.65 12.74 -27.26
CA ASN A 56 -2.16 11.42 -26.83
C ASN A 56 -1.02 11.50 -25.81
N GLU A 57 -0.73 12.69 -25.29
CA GLU A 57 0.33 12.92 -24.31
C GLU A 57 -0.11 12.45 -22.92
N LEU A 58 0.53 11.38 -22.44
CA LEU A 58 0.41 10.88 -21.08
C LEU A 58 1.40 11.61 -20.17
N ILE A 59 0.93 11.95 -18.97
CA ILE A 59 1.78 12.51 -17.92
C ILE A 59 1.51 11.79 -16.61
N MET A 60 2.49 11.80 -15.72
CA MET A 60 2.30 11.42 -14.34
C MET A 60 1.94 12.65 -13.51
N SER A 61 1.24 12.41 -12.42
CA SER A 61 0.75 13.47 -11.58
C SER A 61 0.56 12.96 -10.16
N SER A 62 1.23 13.59 -9.20
CA SER A 62 0.99 13.28 -7.79
C SER A 62 -0.32 13.94 -7.35
N MET A 63 -1.25 13.14 -6.82
CA MET A 63 -2.57 13.59 -6.39
C MET A 63 -2.95 12.98 -5.05
N LYS A 64 -3.86 13.64 -4.34
CA LYS A 64 -4.32 13.19 -3.02
C LYS A 64 -5.43 12.15 -3.16
N TRP A 65 -5.30 11.02 -2.47
CA TRP A 65 -6.32 9.98 -2.51
C TRP A 65 -7.58 10.36 -1.70
N GLY A 66 -8.73 10.42 -2.36
CA GLY A 66 -10.04 10.79 -1.81
C GLY A 66 -10.54 12.05 -2.48
N ILE A 67 -11.50 11.90 -3.41
CA ILE A 67 -11.98 13.02 -4.23
C ILE A 67 -12.60 14.14 -3.40
N VAL A 68 -12.19 15.37 -3.72
CA VAL A 68 -12.88 16.60 -3.35
C VAL A 68 -13.51 17.16 -4.64
N PRO A 69 -14.85 17.24 -4.74
CA PRO A 69 -15.50 17.67 -5.98
C PRO A 69 -15.12 19.11 -6.38
N HIS A 70 -14.98 19.38 -7.68
CA HIS A 70 -14.66 20.72 -8.21
C HIS A 70 -15.65 21.82 -7.81
N PHE A 71 -16.88 21.47 -7.46
CA PHE A 71 -17.92 22.41 -6.99
C PHE A 71 -17.88 22.65 -5.48
N ALA A 72 -16.98 22.00 -4.73
CA ALA A 72 -16.86 22.16 -3.30
C ALA A 72 -16.24 23.51 -2.94
N LYS A 73 -16.82 24.22 -1.97
CA LYS A 73 -16.25 25.46 -1.41
C LYS A 73 -15.19 25.18 -0.34
N PHE A 74 -15.40 24.12 0.44
CA PHE A 74 -14.53 23.65 1.52
C PHE A 74 -14.37 22.13 1.45
N GLN A 75 -13.31 21.61 2.05
CA GLN A 75 -13.10 20.16 2.12
C GLN A 75 -14.05 19.50 3.13
N ASP A 76 -15.01 18.72 2.65
CA ASP A 76 -15.86 17.87 3.49
C ASP A 76 -15.16 16.53 3.79
N LYS A 77 -14.84 16.30 5.07
CA LYS A 77 -14.18 15.07 5.52
C LYS A 77 -15.14 13.90 5.75
N SER A 78 -16.46 14.13 5.69
CA SER A 78 -17.47 13.08 5.86
C SER A 78 -17.71 12.26 4.58
N LEU A 79 -17.28 12.79 3.43
CA LEU A 79 -17.42 12.12 2.14
C LEU A 79 -16.51 10.89 2.03
N ASN A 80 -17.11 9.73 1.73
CA ASN A 80 -16.36 8.52 1.42
C ASN A 80 -16.06 8.44 -0.08
N THR A 81 -15.01 9.13 -0.50
CA THR A 81 -14.64 9.28 -1.91
C THR A 81 -13.33 8.59 -2.27
N THR A 82 -12.84 7.67 -1.43
CA THR A 82 -11.60 6.90 -1.69
C THR A 82 -11.80 5.85 -2.76
N ASN A 83 -13.02 5.32 -2.91
CA ASN A 83 -13.37 4.39 -3.96
C ASN A 83 -14.65 4.81 -4.68
N ALA A 84 -14.69 4.58 -5.99
CA ALA A 84 -15.90 4.66 -6.80
C ALA A 84 -16.32 3.25 -7.23
N ARG A 85 -17.56 2.86 -6.98
CA ARG A 85 -18.09 1.57 -7.44
C ARG A 85 -18.41 1.65 -8.93
N ALA A 86 -17.97 0.67 -9.72
CA ALA A 86 -18.21 0.60 -11.15
C ALA A 86 -19.70 0.70 -11.49
N GLU A 87 -20.57 0.08 -10.69
CA GLU A 87 -22.02 0.14 -10.81
C GLU A 87 -22.53 1.59 -10.80
N ASN A 88 -22.04 2.41 -9.84
CA ASN A 88 -22.41 3.83 -9.77
C ASN A 88 -21.92 4.63 -10.98
N LEU A 89 -20.83 4.20 -11.63
CA LEU A 89 -20.35 4.84 -12.86
C LEU A 89 -21.24 4.48 -14.05
N VAL A 90 -21.79 3.27 -14.09
CA VAL A 90 -22.71 2.82 -15.15
C VAL A 90 -24.05 3.53 -15.00
N ASP A 91 -24.67 3.44 -13.82
CA ASP A 91 -25.97 4.04 -13.51
C ASP A 91 -25.94 5.57 -13.67
N GLY A 92 -24.81 6.18 -13.31
CA GLY A 92 -24.60 7.62 -13.38
C GLY A 92 -25.19 8.40 -12.21
N GLY A 93 -24.80 9.67 -12.11
CA GLY A 93 -25.25 10.59 -11.05
C GLY A 93 -24.23 10.83 -9.93
N GLY A 94 -24.64 11.68 -8.98
CA GLY A 94 -23.80 12.12 -7.87
C GLY A 94 -22.50 12.78 -8.30
N ILE A 95 -21.49 12.70 -7.42
CA ILE A 95 -20.15 13.27 -7.66
C ILE A 95 -19.51 12.69 -8.93
N TRP A 96 -19.73 11.40 -9.20
CA TRP A 96 -19.08 10.69 -10.30
C TRP A 96 -19.58 11.07 -11.69
N GLY A 97 -20.85 11.50 -11.80
CA GLY A 97 -21.47 11.82 -13.10
C GLY A 97 -20.71 12.87 -13.90
N SER A 98 -20.21 13.90 -13.23
CA SER A 98 -19.46 14.99 -13.86
C SER A 98 -18.02 14.64 -14.27
N ILE A 99 -17.43 13.59 -13.66
CA ILE A 99 -16.02 13.26 -13.83
C ILE A 99 -15.76 11.94 -14.56
N LYS A 100 -16.71 11.00 -14.60
CA LYS A 100 -16.52 9.66 -15.19
C LYS A 100 -16.16 9.70 -16.69
N GLY A 101 -16.64 10.70 -17.41
CA GLY A 101 -16.33 10.92 -18.82
C GLY A 101 -14.99 11.64 -19.04
N PRO A 102 -14.79 12.85 -18.48
CA PRO A 102 -13.59 13.63 -18.78
C PRO A 102 -12.38 13.34 -17.87
N LYS A 103 -12.57 12.95 -16.60
CA LYS A 103 -11.48 12.96 -15.60
C LYS A 103 -11.07 11.55 -15.17
N ARG A 104 -10.53 10.77 -16.11
CA ARG A 104 -10.02 9.42 -15.85
C ARG A 104 -8.51 9.41 -15.69
N CYS A 105 -8.01 8.60 -14.76
CA CYS A 105 -6.59 8.38 -14.50
C CYS A 105 -6.30 6.90 -14.22
N ALA A 106 -5.04 6.48 -14.26
CA ALA A 106 -4.60 5.16 -13.82
C ALA A 106 -3.70 5.30 -12.59
N VAL A 107 -4.10 4.70 -11.48
CA VAL A 107 -3.34 4.71 -10.22
C VAL A 107 -2.25 3.65 -10.30
N VAL A 108 -1.00 4.06 -10.09
CA VAL A 108 0.16 3.16 -10.20
C VAL A 108 0.45 2.53 -8.84
N CYS A 109 0.64 1.22 -8.79
CA CYS A 109 1.12 0.53 -7.59
C CYS A 109 1.89 -0.75 -7.95
N GLN A 110 2.64 -1.32 -7.01
CA GLN A 110 3.19 -2.68 -7.14
C GLN A 110 2.20 -3.76 -6.71
N GLY A 111 1.17 -3.36 -5.97
CA GLY A 111 0.13 -4.22 -5.45
C GLY A 111 -0.67 -3.50 -4.37
N TYR A 112 -1.80 -4.08 -4.00
CA TYR A 112 -2.69 -3.54 -2.97
C TYR A 112 -2.84 -4.50 -1.81
N TYR A 113 -3.23 -3.96 -0.65
CA TYR A 113 -3.59 -4.78 0.49
C TYR A 113 -5.09 -4.93 0.60
N GLU A 114 -5.53 -6.11 1.02
CA GLU A 114 -6.91 -6.35 1.40
C GLU A 114 -6.96 -7.28 2.62
N TRP A 115 -7.98 -7.12 3.46
CA TRP A 115 -8.07 -7.81 4.74
C TRP A 115 -9.14 -8.89 4.71
N LEU A 116 -8.70 -10.14 4.87
CA LEU A 116 -9.62 -11.24 5.15
C LEU A 116 -10.18 -11.07 6.57
N THR A 117 -11.50 -10.99 6.69
CA THR A 117 -12.17 -10.92 7.99
C THR A 117 -12.52 -12.32 8.47
N LYS A 118 -11.93 -12.76 9.59
CA LYS A 118 -12.26 -14.02 10.29
C LYS A 118 -12.75 -13.70 11.70
N GLY A 119 -14.06 -13.62 11.87
CA GLY A 119 -14.67 -13.14 13.12
C GLY A 119 -14.22 -11.72 13.43
N LYS A 120 -13.60 -11.50 14.60
CA LYS A 120 -13.05 -10.20 15.00
C LYS A 120 -11.65 -9.91 14.42
N ASN A 121 -11.00 -10.90 13.80
CA ASN A 121 -9.66 -10.76 13.28
C ASN A 121 -9.67 -10.27 11.83
N LYS A 122 -8.78 -9.32 11.51
CA LYS A 122 -8.47 -8.91 10.14
C LYS A 122 -7.07 -9.39 9.78
N LEU A 123 -6.97 -10.21 8.74
CA LEU A 123 -5.72 -10.78 8.25
C LEU A 123 -5.33 -10.09 6.93
N PRO A 124 -4.33 -9.21 6.93
CA PRO A 124 -3.93 -8.52 5.71
C PRO A 124 -3.28 -9.49 4.74
N HIS A 125 -3.64 -9.35 3.48
CA HIS A 125 -3.02 -10.01 2.34
C HIS A 125 -2.53 -8.95 1.38
N PHE A 126 -1.42 -9.21 0.71
CA PHE A 126 -0.93 -8.39 -0.39
C PHE A 126 -1.24 -9.09 -1.70
N VAL A 127 -1.77 -8.31 -2.66
CA VAL A 127 -2.22 -8.77 -3.96
C VAL A 127 -1.47 -8.03 -5.05
N LYS A 128 -0.85 -8.77 -5.97
CA LYS A 128 -0.01 -8.21 -7.05
C LYS A 128 -0.11 -9.04 -8.33
N PRO A 129 0.31 -8.51 -9.50
CA PRO A 129 0.45 -9.31 -10.72
C PRO A 129 1.50 -10.42 -10.52
N LYS A 130 1.23 -11.64 -11.01
CA LYS A 130 2.17 -12.78 -10.88
C LYS A 130 3.49 -12.58 -11.62
N ASP A 131 3.46 -11.82 -12.71
CA ASP A 131 4.63 -11.48 -13.53
C ASP A 131 5.52 -10.39 -12.88
N GLY A 132 5.12 -9.84 -11.74
CA GLY A 132 5.90 -8.87 -10.98
C GLY A 132 5.91 -7.45 -11.55
N ARG A 133 5.18 -7.17 -12.63
CA ARG A 133 5.08 -5.82 -13.19
C ARG A 133 4.25 -4.89 -12.30
N LEU A 134 4.29 -3.59 -12.60
CA LEU A 134 3.42 -2.61 -11.97
C LEU A 134 1.95 -2.95 -12.24
N MET A 135 1.10 -2.79 -11.23
CA MET A 135 -0.34 -2.83 -11.38
C MET A 135 -0.86 -1.41 -11.63
N LEU A 136 -1.66 -1.27 -12.68
CA LEU A 136 -2.42 -0.04 -12.96
C LEU A 136 -3.88 -0.26 -12.58
N MET A 137 -4.38 0.51 -11.61
CA MET A 137 -5.79 0.49 -11.21
C MET A 137 -6.54 1.64 -11.89
N ALA A 138 -7.71 1.37 -12.45
CA ALA A 138 -8.55 2.43 -13.00
C ALA A 138 -8.96 3.40 -11.88
N GLY A 139 -8.81 4.69 -12.14
CA GLY A 139 -9.17 5.77 -11.22
C GLY A 139 -9.89 6.91 -11.92
N LEU A 140 -10.55 7.73 -11.12
CA LEU A 140 -11.05 9.04 -11.54
C LEU A 140 -10.30 10.11 -10.75
N TYR A 141 -10.21 11.30 -11.31
CA TYR A 141 -9.65 12.45 -10.61
C TYR A 141 -10.60 13.65 -10.65
N ASP A 142 -10.37 14.61 -9.76
CA ASP A 142 -10.96 15.93 -9.84
C ASP A 142 -9.99 16.98 -9.28
N SER A 143 -10.24 18.24 -9.60
CA SER A 143 -9.41 19.36 -9.18
C SER A 143 -10.26 20.55 -8.73
N VAL A 144 -9.90 21.17 -7.61
CA VAL A 144 -10.66 22.30 -7.04
C VAL A 144 -9.73 23.34 -6.41
N VAL A 145 -10.07 24.62 -6.53
CA VAL A 145 -9.50 25.68 -5.69
C VAL A 145 -10.51 25.96 -4.58
N LEU A 146 -10.15 25.64 -3.34
CA LEU A 146 -11.03 25.84 -2.18
C LEU A 146 -10.99 27.30 -1.72
N GLN A 147 -12.02 27.77 -1.03
CA GLN A 147 -12.06 29.16 -0.55
C GLN A 147 -10.97 29.47 0.50
N ASP A 148 -10.52 28.45 1.24
CA ASP A 148 -9.49 28.56 2.27
C ASP A 148 -8.07 28.25 1.77
N ARG A 149 -7.89 28.02 0.45
CA ARG A 149 -6.59 27.67 -0.15
C ARG A 149 -6.37 28.36 -1.49
N LYS A 150 -5.15 28.82 -1.75
CA LYS A 150 -4.81 29.44 -3.05
C LYS A 150 -4.49 28.41 -4.14
N GLU A 151 -3.88 27.29 -3.74
CA GLU A 151 -3.42 26.28 -4.69
C GLU A 151 -4.54 25.31 -5.07
N THR A 152 -4.53 24.87 -6.34
CA THR A 152 -5.43 23.83 -6.82
C THR A 152 -5.15 22.51 -6.12
N LEU A 153 -6.16 21.97 -5.45
CA LEU A 153 -6.12 20.63 -4.87
C LEU A 153 -6.49 19.60 -5.94
N TRP A 154 -5.56 18.72 -6.27
CA TRP A 154 -5.77 17.58 -7.16
C TRP A 154 -6.03 16.32 -6.35
N THR A 155 -7.14 15.66 -6.63
CA THR A 155 -7.56 14.47 -5.88
C THR A 155 -7.97 13.34 -6.81
N PHE A 156 -7.82 12.10 -6.35
CA PHE A 156 -8.19 10.92 -7.12
C PHE A 156 -8.96 9.89 -6.28
N THR A 157 -9.63 8.97 -6.97
CA THR A 157 -10.34 7.83 -6.37
C THR A 157 -10.01 6.57 -7.15
N ILE A 158 -10.08 5.40 -6.50
CA ILE A 158 -9.86 4.10 -7.16
C ILE A 158 -11.22 3.51 -7.55
N VAL A 159 -11.38 3.13 -8.81
CA VAL A 159 -12.57 2.42 -9.27
C VAL A 159 -12.51 0.97 -8.80
N THR A 160 -13.60 0.49 -8.21
CA THR A 160 -13.74 -0.88 -7.70
C THR A 160 -14.90 -1.58 -8.36
N THR A 161 -14.77 -2.89 -8.54
CA THR A 161 -15.78 -3.78 -9.11
C THR A 161 -15.96 -5.00 -8.21
N ALA A 162 -16.87 -5.91 -8.57
CA ALA A 162 -17.04 -7.16 -7.85
C ALA A 162 -15.74 -7.99 -7.87
N ALA A 163 -15.44 -8.70 -6.79
CA ALA A 163 -14.35 -9.66 -6.80
C ALA A 163 -14.63 -10.81 -7.78
N ASN A 164 -13.60 -11.29 -8.48
CA ASN A 164 -13.69 -12.51 -9.28
C ASN A 164 -13.69 -13.75 -8.36
N SER A 165 -13.92 -14.93 -8.93
CA SER A 165 -13.94 -16.19 -8.18
C SER A 165 -12.63 -16.49 -7.44
N GLU A 166 -11.49 -16.03 -7.95
CA GLU A 166 -10.17 -16.24 -7.33
C GLU A 166 -9.93 -15.35 -6.10
N MET A 167 -10.63 -14.20 -6.01
CA MET A 167 -10.42 -13.21 -4.95
C MET A 167 -11.62 -13.05 -4.01
N SER A 168 -12.78 -13.64 -4.33
CA SER A 168 -14.01 -13.49 -3.54
C SER A 168 -13.92 -14.06 -2.12
N TRP A 169 -13.01 -15.01 -1.89
CA TRP A 169 -12.70 -15.52 -0.54
C TRP A 169 -12.03 -14.47 0.35
N LEU A 170 -11.33 -13.48 -0.23
CA LEU A 170 -10.61 -12.43 0.47
C LEU A 170 -11.51 -11.23 0.79
N HIS A 171 -12.27 -10.77 -0.19
CA HIS A 171 -13.23 -9.66 -0.08
C HIS A 171 -14.23 -9.72 -1.25
N ASP A 172 -15.44 -9.16 -1.08
CA ASP A 172 -16.47 -9.07 -2.14
C ASP A 172 -16.14 -8.07 -3.27
N ARG A 173 -15.07 -7.28 -3.13
CA ARG A 173 -14.69 -6.19 -4.04
C ARG A 173 -13.20 -6.25 -4.36
N GLN A 174 -12.85 -5.79 -5.54
CA GLN A 174 -11.46 -5.60 -5.97
C GLN A 174 -11.33 -4.31 -6.80
N PRO A 175 -10.11 -3.74 -6.95
CA PRO A 175 -9.90 -2.65 -7.90
C PRO A 175 -10.13 -3.13 -9.34
N VAL A 176 -10.57 -2.23 -10.21
CA VAL A 176 -10.54 -2.46 -11.66
C VAL A 176 -9.07 -2.35 -12.10
N ILE A 177 -8.52 -3.39 -12.70
CA ILE A 177 -7.12 -3.46 -13.11
C ILE A 177 -7.01 -3.30 -14.63
N LEU A 178 -6.23 -2.31 -15.06
CA LEU A 178 -5.88 -2.05 -16.46
C LEU A 178 -4.64 -2.88 -16.79
N SER A 179 -4.85 -4.09 -17.30
CA SER A 179 -3.80 -5.11 -17.39
C SER A 179 -3.03 -5.14 -18.71
N THR A 180 -3.39 -4.30 -19.68
CA THR A 180 -2.78 -4.25 -21.02
C THR A 180 -2.60 -2.81 -21.47
N SER A 181 -1.70 -2.55 -22.41
CA SER A 181 -1.55 -1.23 -23.04
C SER A 181 -2.85 -0.77 -23.68
N GLU A 182 -3.62 -1.67 -24.28
CA GLU A 182 -4.93 -1.38 -24.89
C GLU A 182 -5.96 -0.95 -23.84
N SER A 183 -6.06 -1.67 -22.71
CA SER A 183 -6.98 -1.30 -21.63
C SER A 183 -6.58 0.03 -20.99
N LEU A 184 -5.28 0.28 -20.81
CA LEU A 184 -4.78 1.56 -20.35
C LEU A 184 -5.14 2.70 -21.32
N ASN A 185 -4.87 2.53 -22.61
CA ASN A 185 -5.13 3.53 -23.64
C ASN A 185 -6.63 3.82 -23.78
N THR A 186 -7.47 2.78 -23.80
CA THR A 186 -8.94 2.90 -23.84
C THR A 186 -9.45 3.63 -22.60
N TRP A 187 -8.96 3.28 -21.41
CA TRP A 187 -9.36 3.96 -20.18
C TRP A 187 -8.94 5.43 -20.20
N LEU A 188 -7.71 5.74 -20.62
CA LEU A 188 -7.20 7.11 -20.58
C LEU A 188 -7.65 7.97 -21.77
N ASP A 189 -8.28 7.39 -22.81
CA ASP A 189 -8.84 8.16 -23.93
C ASP A 189 -10.11 8.93 -23.54
N THR A 190 -9.91 10.15 -23.08
CA THR A 190 -10.98 11.07 -22.69
C THR A 190 -11.43 12.00 -23.81
N SER A 191 -11.05 11.76 -25.07
CA SER A 191 -11.33 12.67 -26.20
C SER A 191 -12.82 12.94 -26.41
N SER A 192 -13.66 11.89 -26.27
CA SER A 192 -15.12 12.02 -26.35
C SER A 192 -15.76 12.68 -25.13
N GLN A 193 -15.02 12.73 -24.00
CA GLN A 193 -15.48 13.17 -22.68
C GLN A 193 -16.77 12.49 -22.17
N LYS A 194 -17.16 11.39 -22.80
CA LYS A 194 -18.40 10.65 -22.51
C LYS A 194 -18.08 9.30 -21.90
N TRP A 195 -19.03 8.80 -21.11
CA TRP A 195 -19.05 7.39 -20.72
C TRP A 195 -19.67 6.57 -21.85
N ASN A 196 -19.02 5.46 -22.25
CA ASN A 196 -19.45 4.64 -23.38
C ASN A 196 -19.40 3.14 -23.04
N GLN A 197 -19.87 2.31 -23.96
CA GLN A 197 -20.00 0.86 -23.73
C GLN A 197 -18.65 0.14 -23.57
N ASP A 198 -17.57 0.66 -24.16
CA ASP A 198 -16.24 0.07 -24.00
C ASP A 198 -15.72 0.30 -22.58
N LEU A 199 -15.99 1.47 -21.99
CA LEU A 199 -15.71 1.74 -20.58
C LEU A 199 -16.53 0.84 -19.64
N VAL A 200 -17.78 0.52 -20.00
CA VAL A 200 -18.60 -0.44 -19.22
C VAL A 200 -17.96 -1.82 -19.19
N LYS A 201 -17.47 -2.32 -20.33
CA LYS A 201 -16.76 -3.60 -20.40
C LYS A 201 -15.44 -3.56 -19.61
N LEU A 202 -14.76 -2.42 -19.63
CA LEU A 202 -13.44 -2.26 -19.03
C LEU A 202 -13.45 -2.26 -17.49
N VAL A 203 -14.57 -1.84 -16.87
CA VAL A 203 -14.73 -1.86 -15.40
C VAL A 203 -15.18 -3.22 -14.84
N ALA A 204 -15.12 -4.28 -15.66
CA ALA A 204 -15.37 -5.64 -15.23
C ALA A 204 -14.23 -6.18 -14.33
N PRO A 205 -14.50 -7.22 -13.52
CA PRO A 205 -13.48 -7.95 -12.76
C PRO A 205 -12.30 -8.38 -13.62
N THR A 206 -11.08 -8.25 -13.10
CA THR A 206 -9.88 -8.66 -13.84
C THR A 206 -9.86 -10.17 -14.11
N LYS A 207 -9.24 -10.53 -15.23
CA LYS A 207 -9.00 -11.93 -15.64
C LYS A 207 -7.53 -12.32 -15.61
N ILE A 208 -6.63 -11.40 -15.25
CA ILE A 208 -5.21 -11.74 -15.15
C ILE A 208 -4.93 -12.57 -13.90
N PRO A 209 -3.94 -13.48 -13.95
CA PRO A 209 -3.49 -14.17 -12.75
C PRO A 209 -2.91 -13.19 -11.73
N LEU A 210 -3.45 -13.22 -10.53
CA LEU A 210 -2.93 -12.47 -9.38
C LEU A 210 -2.21 -13.41 -8.41
N GLU A 211 -1.14 -12.92 -7.80
CA GLU A 211 -0.54 -13.52 -6.62
C GLU A 211 -1.17 -12.88 -5.38
N CYS A 212 -1.52 -13.70 -4.39
CA CYS A 212 -2.09 -13.24 -3.13
C CYS A 212 -1.48 -14.05 -1.98
N TYR A 213 -0.92 -13.35 -0.98
CA TYR A 213 -0.33 -13.98 0.20
C TYR A 213 -0.52 -13.13 1.44
N GLN A 214 -0.60 -13.79 2.61
CA GLN A 214 -0.75 -13.11 3.88
C GLN A 214 0.52 -12.34 4.24
N VAL A 215 0.36 -11.11 4.75
CA VAL A 215 1.45 -10.21 5.17
C VAL A 215 1.33 -9.84 6.67
N PRO A 216 2.34 -9.18 7.26
CA PRO A 216 2.32 -8.77 8.67
C PRO A 216 1.08 -7.91 9.04
N LYS A 217 0.53 -8.12 10.25
CA LYS A 217 -0.65 -7.36 10.73
C LYS A 217 -0.36 -5.87 10.95
N GLU A 218 0.91 -5.56 11.19
CA GLU A 218 1.46 -4.24 11.49
C GLU A 218 1.23 -3.23 10.35
N VAL A 219 1.06 -3.71 9.11
CA VAL A 219 0.66 -2.86 7.95
C VAL A 219 -0.68 -2.18 8.18
N GLY A 220 -1.56 -2.74 9.02
CA GLY A 220 -2.85 -2.15 9.36
C GLY A 220 -2.74 -0.76 10.00
N LYS A 221 -1.65 -0.48 10.72
CA LYS A 221 -1.40 0.83 11.33
C LYS A 221 -1.06 1.84 10.22
N VAL A 222 -1.85 2.90 10.10
CA VAL A 222 -1.60 3.96 9.11
C VAL A 222 -0.33 4.72 9.50
N GLY A 223 0.50 5.06 8.51
CA GLY A 223 1.72 5.84 8.70
C GLY A 223 2.94 5.04 9.18
N THR A 224 2.83 3.72 9.35
CA THR A 224 4.01 2.85 9.50
C THR A 224 4.51 2.39 8.14
N GLU A 225 5.82 2.29 8.01
CA GLU A 225 6.50 1.84 6.81
C GLU A 225 7.47 0.72 7.18
N SER A 226 7.52 -0.36 6.39
CA SER A 226 8.51 -1.43 6.55
C SER A 226 8.63 -2.22 5.26
N PRO A 227 9.86 -2.61 4.84
CA PRO A 227 10.04 -3.52 3.72
C PRO A 227 9.32 -4.87 3.91
N THR A 228 9.18 -5.31 5.15
CA THR A 228 8.50 -6.57 5.48
C THR A 228 7.00 -6.55 5.19
N PHE A 229 6.39 -5.39 4.93
CA PHE A 229 4.95 -5.30 4.70
C PHE A 229 4.51 -5.91 3.36
N ILE A 230 5.42 -6.09 2.42
CA ILE A 230 5.14 -6.78 1.15
C ILE A 230 5.71 -8.21 1.12
N GLU A 231 6.30 -8.68 2.22
CA GLU A 231 6.86 -10.02 2.32
C GLU A 231 5.82 -11.00 2.89
N PRO A 232 5.70 -12.23 2.35
CA PRO A 232 4.84 -13.25 2.92
C PRO A 232 5.19 -13.52 4.39
N VAL A 233 4.19 -13.65 5.28
CA VAL A 233 4.42 -14.01 6.69
C VAL A 233 5.19 -15.34 6.82
N ALA A 234 4.99 -16.26 5.88
CA ALA A 234 5.72 -17.53 5.83
C ALA A 234 7.24 -17.39 5.59
N SER A 235 7.70 -16.24 5.08
CA SER A 235 9.12 -15.97 4.80
C SER A 235 9.83 -15.20 5.92
N ARG A 236 9.09 -14.75 6.94
CA ARG A 236 9.64 -13.93 8.03
C ARG A 236 10.50 -14.76 9.01
N LYS A 237 11.76 -14.35 9.18
CA LYS A 237 12.74 -14.95 10.12
C LYS A 237 12.42 -14.72 11.60
N ASP A 238 11.42 -13.93 11.92
CA ASP A 238 10.94 -13.63 13.28
C ASP A 238 9.49 -14.12 13.52
N GLY A 239 8.92 -14.87 12.57
CA GLY A 239 7.58 -15.43 12.67
C GLY A 239 7.47 -16.64 13.61
N ILE A 240 6.26 -17.18 13.73
CA ILE A 240 5.96 -18.38 14.54
C ILE A 240 6.88 -19.57 14.19
N GLN A 241 7.34 -19.69 12.94
CA GLN A 241 8.34 -20.69 12.54
C GLN A 241 9.71 -20.48 13.19
N ALA A 242 10.15 -19.24 13.40
CA ALA A 242 11.38 -18.94 14.13
C ALA A 242 11.24 -19.19 15.63
N LEU A 243 10.03 -18.97 16.18
CA LEU A 243 9.70 -19.37 17.55
C LEU A 243 9.71 -20.90 17.71
N PHE A 244 9.10 -21.65 16.78
CA PHE A 244 9.14 -23.11 16.78
C PHE A 244 10.53 -23.67 16.49
N ALA A 245 11.32 -23.02 15.64
CA ALA A 245 12.71 -23.40 15.38
C ALA A 245 13.59 -23.19 16.62
N LYS A 246 13.44 -22.05 17.32
CA LYS A 246 14.08 -21.79 18.62
C LYS A 246 13.62 -22.80 19.67
N GLN A 247 12.35 -23.16 19.70
CA GLN A 247 11.81 -24.15 20.65
C GLN A 247 12.33 -25.57 20.37
N LYS A 248 12.45 -25.96 19.10
CA LYS A 248 13.10 -27.22 18.68
C LYS A 248 14.59 -27.24 18.98
N GLN A 249 15.32 -26.14 18.77
CA GLN A 249 16.74 -26.04 19.13
C GLN A 249 16.96 -26.07 20.65
N ALA A 250 16.08 -25.43 21.43
CA ALA A 250 16.13 -25.47 22.89
C ALA A 250 15.82 -26.87 23.46
N GLN A 251 14.97 -27.66 22.78
CA GLN A 251 14.67 -29.05 23.16
C GLN A 251 15.73 -30.06 22.69
N ALA A 252 16.48 -29.76 21.63
CA ALA A 252 17.53 -30.62 21.09
C ALA A 252 18.92 -30.40 21.74
N SER A 253 19.06 -29.41 22.62
CA SER A 253 20.32 -29.13 23.30
C SER A 253 20.45 -29.99 24.57
N PRO A 254 21.50 -30.84 24.73
CA PRO A 254 21.67 -31.62 25.93
C PRO A 254 22.04 -30.70 27.09
N LYS A 255 21.32 -30.81 28.22
CA LYS A 255 21.65 -30.11 29.47
C LYS A 255 23.06 -30.55 29.91
N LYS A 256 24.07 -29.70 29.72
CA LYS A 256 25.38 -29.90 30.35
C LYS A 256 25.18 -29.85 31.87
N ALA A 257 25.32 -31.00 32.51
CA ALA A 257 25.39 -31.10 33.95
C ALA A 257 26.63 -30.32 34.43
N VAL A 258 26.39 -29.26 35.20
CA VAL A 258 27.47 -28.55 35.91
C VAL A 258 27.92 -29.47 37.04
N LYS A 259 29.02 -30.21 36.83
CA LYS A 259 29.74 -30.87 37.91
C LYS A 259 30.40 -29.80 38.77
N ARG A 260 29.89 -29.61 39.98
CA ARG A 260 30.63 -28.97 41.07
C ARG A 260 31.80 -29.89 41.43
N THR A 261 33.00 -29.57 40.99
CA THR A 261 34.24 -30.09 41.56
C THR A 261 34.54 -29.30 42.83
N LEU A 262 34.53 -29.98 43.96
CA LEU A 262 35.16 -29.55 45.21
C LEU A 262 36.66 -29.75 45.05
N SER A 263 37.44 -28.68 45.16
CA SER A 263 38.89 -28.74 45.30
C SER A 263 39.26 -29.05 46.76
N PRO A 264 40.38 -29.75 47.03
CA PRO A 264 40.85 -29.98 48.39
C PRO A 264 41.47 -28.71 48.99
N VAL A 265 41.43 -28.65 50.31
CA VAL A 265 42.05 -27.64 51.17
C VAL A 265 43.54 -28.00 51.28
N ASP A 266 44.42 -27.06 50.93
CA ASP A 266 45.81 -27.06 51.35
C ASP A 266 45.97 -26.01 52.46
N ASP A 267 46.41 -26.47 53.63
CA ASP A 267 46.91 -25.66 54.73
C ASP A 267 48.29 -25.12 54.34
N ASP A 268 48.48 -23.79 54.42
CA ASP A 268 49.79 -23.17 54.62
C ASP A 268 49.62 -21.77 55.25
N GLU A 269 50.66 -21.39 55.98
CA GLU A 269 50.65 -20.52 57.15
C GLU A 269 50.47 -19.01 56.89
N ILE A 270 49.65 -18.39 57.77
CA ILE A 270 49.83 -17.14 58.52
C ILE A 270 50.61 -15.98 57.86
N GLU A 271 49.91 -14.87 57.60
CA GLU A 271 50.42 -13.52 57.92
C GLU A 271 49.27 -12.64 58.46
N PHE A 272 49.46 -12.11 59.67
CA PHE A 272 48.55 -11.20 60.36
C PHE A 272 48.71 -9.79 59.79
N ASP A 273 47.66 -9.22 59.21
CA ASP A 273 47.59 -7.77 59.00
C ASP A 273 46.35 -7.18 59.70
N GLY A 274 46.60 -6.17 60.52
CA GLY A 274 45.66 -5.65 61.52
C GLY A 274 44.49 -4.85 60.93
N PRO A 275 43.43 -4.59 61.72
CA PRO A 275 42.26 -3.87 61.23
C PRO A 275 42.57 -2.38 60.96
N PRO A 276 42.01 -1.79 59.89
CA PRO A 276 42.14 -0.37 59.63
C PRO A 276 41.29 0.46 60.62
N PRO A 277 41.71 1.69 60.97
CA PRO A 277 41.03 2.51 61.97
C PRO A 277 39.69 3.07 61.45
N PRO A 278 38.74 3.39 62.35
CA PRO A 278 37.44 3.92 61.97
C PRO A 278 37.54 5.35 61.44
N LYS A 279 36.82 5.64 60.35
CA LYS A 279 36.66 6.98 59.78
C LYS A 279 35.89 7.87 60.77
N LYS A 280 36.50 8.98 61.17
CA LYS A 280 35.85 10.06 61.92
C LYS A 280 34.78 10.74 61.05
N ALA A 281 33.64 11.01 61.66
CA ALA A 281 32.61 11.89 61.16
C ALA A 281 32.88 13.34 61.60
N GLU A 282 32.82 14.28 60.67
CA GLU A 282 32.62 15.73 60.90
C GLU A 282 31.52 16.13 59.90
N LYS A 283 30.30 16.37 60.40
CA LYS A 283 29.71 17.69 60.73
C LYS A 283 29.46 18.58 59.51
#